data_AF-A0A529VJL9-F1
#
_entry.id   AF-A0A529VJL9-F1
#
_cell.length_a   1.000
_cell.length_b   1.000
_cell.length_c   1.000
_cell.angle_alpha   90.00
_cell.angle_beta   90.00
_cell.angle_gamma   90.00
#
_symmetry.space_group_name_H-M   'P 1'
#
loop_
_entity.id
_entity.type
_entity.pdbx_description
1 polymer ?
#
loop_
_entity_poly.entity_id
_entity_poly.type
_entity_poly.pdbx_seq_one_letter_code
_entity_poly.pdbx_strand_id
1 'polypeptide(L)' 'MTLLDSVKNTFVPIHREGYPFIAAFGAATLFLGYFSSILFWIGLILTAWCVYFYRDPERVTPVDDRLVVS' A
#
# COMPACT_ATOMS: atom_id res chain seq x y z
N MET A 1 8.00 -6.66 -24.37
CA MET A 1 7.47 -6.72 -22.99
C MET A 1 7.69 -8.13 -22.49
N THR A 2 8.46 -8.32 -21.42
CA THR A 2 8.64 -9.65 -20.81
C THR A 2 7.52 -9.92 -19.81
N LEU A 3 7.31 -11.18 -19.41
CA LEU A 3 6.34 -11.51 -18.35
C LEU A 3 6.67 -10.80 -17.04
N LEU A 4 7.96 -10.58 -16.76
CA LEU A 4 8.43 -9.86 -15.58
C LEU A 4 8.02 -8.38 -15.60
N ASP A 5 8.05 -7.74 -16.77
CA ASP A 5 7.63 -6.34 -16.92
C ASP A 5 6.13 -6.17 -16.70
N SER A 6 5.32 -7.12 -17.18
CA SER A 6 3.86 -7.11 -16.99
C SER A 6 3.48 -7.24 -15.51
N VAL A 7 4.15 -8.15 -14.78
CA VAL A 7 3.91 -8.34 -13.34
C VAL A 7 4.34 -7.10 -12.56
N LYS A 8 5.51 -6.51 -12.86
CA LYS A 8 5.96 -5.28 -12.21
C LYS A 8 5.02 -4.11 -12.44
N ASN A 9 4.51 -3.95 -13.66
CA ASN A 9 3.60 -2.86 -14.00
C ASN A 9 2.21 -2.98 -13.34
N THR A 10 1.87 -4.15 -12.81
CA THR A 10 0.63 -4.37 -12.05
C THR A 10 0.74 -3.81 -10.62
N PHE A 11 1.95 -3.71 -10.07
CA PHE A 11 2.14 -3.20 -8.71
C PHE A 11 2.22 -1.67 -8.71
N VAL A 12 1.23 -1.05 -8.07
CA VAL A 12 1.22 0.40 -7.81
C VAL A 12 2.35 0.73 -6.82
N PRO A 13 3.21 1.73 -7.11
CA PRO A 13 4.28 2.11 -6.20
C PRO A 13 3.73 2.66 -4.88
N ILE A 14 4.50 2.50 -3.80
CA ILE A 14 4.16 3.01 -2.48
C ILE A 14 4.79 4.38 -2.28
N HIS A 15 4.01 5.32 -1.74
CA HIS A 15 4.46 6.65 -1.36
C HIS A 15 5.59 6.57 -0.32
N ARG A 16 6.61 7.42 -0.45
CA ARG A 16 7.81 7.36 0.41
C ARG A 16 7.49 7.52 1.89
N GLU A 17 6.53 8.38 2.22
CA GLU A 17 6.08 8.59 3.59
C GLU A 17 5.33 7.39 4.18
N GLY A 18 4.87 6.45 3.35
CA GLY A 18 4.19 5.24 3.80
C GLY A 18 5.11 4.19 4.41
N TYR A 19 6.39 4.12 3.99
CA TYR A 19 7.32 3.10 4.46
C TYR A 19 7.54 3.12 5.98
N PRO A 20 7.73 4.27 6.65
CA PRO A 20 7.81 4.33 8.11
C PRO A 20 6.58 3.74 8.81
N PHE A 21 5.37 4.03 8.33
CA PHE A 21 4.13 3.51 8.92
C PHE A 21 3.98 2.01 8.69
N ILE A 22 4.25 1.53 7.47
CA ILE A 22 4.22 0.11 7.13
C ILE A 22 5.24 -0.66 7.98
N ALA A 23 6.45 -0.12 8.16
CA ALA A 23 7.49 -0.73 8.99
C ALA A 23 7.09 -0.77 10.47
N ALA A 24 6.50 0.32 11.00
CA ALA A 24 5.99 0.36 12.37
C ALA A 24 4.87 -0.66 12.61
N PHE A 25 3.88 -0.74 11.71
CA PHE A 25 2.81 -1.73 11.80
C PHE A 25 3.31 -3.16 11.61
N GLY A 26 4.28 -3.38 10.73
CA GLY A 26 4.93 -4.68 10.55
C GLY A 26 5.66 -5.13 11.82
N ALA A 27 6.45 -4.25 12.43
CA ALA A 27 7.13 -4.52 13.69
C ALA A 27 6.15 -4.79 14.83
N ALA A 28 5.09 -3.98 14.95
CA ALA A 28 4.03 -4.19 15.92
C ALA A 28 3.32 -5.53 15.70
N THR A 29 3.02 -5.91 14.45
CA THR A 29 2.39 -7.19 14.11
C THR A 29 3.22 -8.38 14.57
N LEU A 30 4.53 -8.35 14.35
CA LEU A 30 5.44 -9.41 14.80
C LEU A 30 5.51 -9.46 16.34
N PHE A 31 5.60 -8.30 16.98
CA PHE A 31 5.62 -8.21 18.44
C PHE A 31 4.33 -8.75 19.06
N LEU A 32 3.16 -8.31 18.57
CA LEU A 32 1.86 -8.78 19.03
C LEU A 32 1.65 -10.28 18.71
N GLY A 33 2.13 -10.72 17.55
CA GLY A 33 2.02 -12.11 17.12
C GLY A 33 2.80 -13.10 17.96
N TYR A 34 3.86 -12.64 18.65
CA TYR A 34 4.56 -13.45 19.64
C TYR A 34 3.65 -13.86 20.82
N PHE A 35 2.68 -13.02 21.19
CA PHE A 35 1.78 -13.28 22.31
C PHE A 35 0.50 -14.02 21.90
N SER A 36 0.00 -13.81 20.68
CA SER A 36 -1.24 -14.44 20.21
C SER A 36 -1.36 -14.49 18.69
N SER A 37 -1.77 -15.64 18.17
CA SER A 37 -2.06 -15.85 16.75
C SER A 37 -3.21 -14.96 16.25
N ILE A 38 -4.24 -14.71 17.08
CA ILE A 38 -5.35 -13.83 16.69
C ILE A 38 -4.86 -12.40 16.48
N LEU A 39 -4.01 -11.90 17.39
CA LEU A 39 -3.45 -10.56 17.28
C LEU A 39 -2.50 -10.44 16.08
N PHE A 40 -1.74 -11.49 15.76
CA PHE A 40 -0.93 -11.55 14.55
C PHE A 40 -1.77 -11.32 13.29
N TRP A 41 -2.88 -12.03 13.13
CA TRP A 41 -3.73 -11.90 11.95
C TRP A 41 -4.36 -10.51 11.84
N ILE A 42 -4.82 -9.94 12.95
CA ILE A 42 -5.33 -8.56 12.99
C ILE A 42 -4.24 -7.58 12.58
N GLY A 43 -3.04 -7.69 13.16
CA GLY A 43 -1.90 -6.85 12.82
C GLY A 43 -1.49 -6.99 11.34
N LEU A 44 -1.51 -8.21 10.80
CA LEU A 44 -1.18 -8.48 9.40
C LEU A 44 -2.17 -7.77 8.47
N ILE A 45 -3.48 -7.88 8.75
CA ILE A 45 -4.52 -7.18 7.98
C ILE A 45 -4.30 -5.66 8.04
N LEU A 46 -3.98 -5.10 9.21
CA LEU A 46 -3.70 -3.67 9.37
C LEU A 46 -2.43 -3.25 8.62
N THR A 47 -1.38 -4.06 8.65
CA THR A 47 -0.14 -3.81 7.89
C THR A 47 -0.42 -3.82 6.40
N ALA A 48 -1.21 -4.78 5.91
CA ALA A 48 -1.64 -4.86 4.51
C ALA A 48 -2.51 -3.65 4.12
N TRP A 49 -3.40 -3.20 5.02
CA TRP A 49 -4.14 -1.94 4.83
C TRP A 49 -3.18 -0.78 4.66
N CYS A 50 -2.19 -0.60 5.55
CA CYS A 50 -1.22 0.48 5.42
C CYS A 50 -0.51 0.44 4.06
N VAL A 51 -0.05 -0.73 3.62
CA VAL A 51 0.55 -0.91 2.28
C VAL A 51 -0.39 -0.42 1.19
N TYR A 52 -1.67 -0.82 1.23
CA TYR A 52 -2.65 -0.41 0.24
C TYR A 52 -3.02 1.07 0.33
N PHE A 53 -3.08 1.65 1.53
CA PHE A 53 -3.44 3.05 1.75
C PHE A 53 -2.39 4.01 1.19
N TYR A 54 -1.10 3.68 1.37
CA TYR A 54 0.01 4.49 0.87
C TYR A 54 0.37 4.20 -0.59
N ARG A 55 -0.42 3.41 -1.33
CA ARG A 55 -0.21 3.25 -2.77
C ARG A 55 -0.42 4.60 -3.47
N ASP A 56 0.48 4.96 -4.36
CA ASP A 56 0.46 6.25 -5.07
C ASP A 56 0.48 5.99 -6.58
N PRO A 57 -0.68 5.65 -7.19
CA PRO A 57 -0.77 5.49 -8.63
C PRO A 57 -0.56 6.83 -9.32
N GLU A 58 -0.12 6.78 -10.57
CA GLU A 58 -0.01 7.97 -11.40
C GLU A 58 -1.37 8.67 -11.50
N ARG A 59 -1.42 9.93 -11.07
CA ARG A 59 -2.64 10.75 -11.07
C ARG A 59 -2.70 11.51 -12.38
N VAL A 60 -3.63 11.13 -13.25
CA VAL A 60 -3.91 11.85 -14.49
C VAL A 60 -5.14 12.72 -14.30
N THR A 61 -5.04 14.01 -14.63
CA THR A 61 -6.21 14.90 -14.67
C THR A 61 -6.99 14.62 -15.96
N PRO A 62 -8.28 14.24 -15.89
CA PRO A 62 -9.08 14.08 -17.09
C PRO A 62 -9.20 15.41 -17.84
N VAL A 63 -9.04 15.37 -19.16
CA VAL A 63 -9.21 16.52 -20.05
C VAL A 63 -10.51 16.33 -20.82
N ASP A 64 -11.48 17.22 -20.57
CA ASP A 64 -12.76 17.27 -21.28
C ASP A 64 -13.27 18.71 -21.27
N ASP A 65 -13.83 19.18 -22.39
CA ASP A 65 -14.31 20.55 -22.58
C ASP A 65 -15.45 20.92 -21.62
N ARG A 66 -16.06 19.94 -20.95
CA ARG A 66 -17.15 20.11 -19.97
C ARG A 66 -16.68 20.04 -18.52
N LEU A 67 -15.39 19.79 -18.27
CA LEU A 67 -14.83 19.70 -16.92
C LEU A 67 -14.16 21.02 -16.52
N VAL A 68 -14.55 21.54 -15.36
CA VAL A 68 -13.78 22.58 -14.65
C VAL A 68 -12.97 21.88 -13.56
N VAL A 69 -11.64 21.86 -13.71
CA VAL A 69 -10.70 21.20 -12.79
C VAL A 69 -9.95 22.29 -12.01
N SER A 70 -9.89 22.17 -10.67
CA SER A 70 -9.21 23.10 -9.75
C SER A 70 -7.90 22.55 -9.22
#